data_AF-A0A0F5FUL6-F1
#
_entry.id   AF-A0A0F5FUL6-F1
#
_cell.length_a   1.000
_cell.length_b   1.000
_cell.length_c   1.000
_cell.angle_alpha   90.00
_cell.angle_beta   90.00
_cell.angle_gamma   90.00
#
_symmetry.space_group_name_H-M   'P 1'
#
loop_
_entity.id
_entity.type
_entity.pdbx_description
1 polymer ?
#
loop_
_entity_poly.entity_id
_entity_poly.type
_entity_poly.pdbx_seq_one_letter_code
_entity_poly.pdbx_strand_id
1 'polypeptide(L)' 'MPQRKKITTGPNDRPVDESIGQTAPGLPDDSSRSPDVDDRDVERVKRKIVDDPRARLKKEVDEAIKASERGSE' A
#
# COMPACT_ATOMS: atom_id res chain seq x y z
N MET A 1 -3.83 -34.62 -18.88
CA MET A 1 -2.80 -34.56 -17.82
C MET A 1 -2.84 -35.88 -17.06
N PRO A 2 -1.70 -36.55 -16.79
CA PRO A 2 -1.73 -37.81 -16.04
C PRO A 2 -2.30 -37.55 -14.64
N GLN A 3 -3.30 -38.35 -14.25
CA GLN A 3 -3.93 -38.29 -12.93
C GLN A 3 -2.87 -38.53 -11.86
N ARG A 4 -2.44 -37.47 -11.15
CA ARG A 4 -1.50 -37.59 -10.03
C ARG A 4 -2.20 -38.35 -8.90
N LYS A 5 -1.81 -39.60 -8.68
CA LYS A 5 -2.37 -40.44 -7.62
C LYS A 5 -1.96 -39.88 -6.26
N LYS A 6 -2.94 -39.65 -5.39
CA LYS A 6 -2.75 -39.20 -4.01
C LYS A 6 -1.91 -40.24 -3.23
N ILE A 7 -0.94 -39.76 -2.45
CA ILE A 7 0.01 -40.62 -1.71
C ILE A 7 -0.23 -40.60 -0.19
N THR A 8 -1.13 -39.75 0.31
CA THR A 8 -1.46 -39.60 1.73
C THR A 8 -2.96 -39.76 1.98
N THR A 9 -3.32 -40.23 3.18
CA THR A 9 -4.72 -40.31 3.68
C THR A 9 -4.82 -39.89 5.16
N GLY A 10 -3.82 -39.14 5.66
CA GLY A 10 -3.72 -38.76 7.06
C GLY A 10 -4.60 -37.56 7.45
N PRO A 11 -4.56 -37.11 8.70
CA PRO A 11 -5.38 -35.98 9.17
C PRO A 11 -5.10 -34.65 8.46
N ASN A 12 -3.89 -34.47 7.92
CA ASN A 12 -3.46 -33.26 7.19
C ASN A 12 -3.56 -33.43 5.65
N ASP A 13 -4.38 -34.37 5.19
CA ASP A 13 -4.45 -34.75 3.79
C ASP A 13 -5.24 -33.74 2.94
N ARG A 14 -4.67 -33.31 1.81
CA ARG A 14 -5.19 -32.26 0.92
C ARG A 14 -5.47 -32.82 -0.48
N PRO A 15 -6.56 -32.40 -1.18
CA PRO A 15 -6.76 -32.71 -2.60
C PRO A 15 -5.58 -32.27 -3.47
N VAL A 16 -5.23 -33.10 -4.46
CA VAL A 16 -4.02 -32.91 -5.29
C VAL A 16 -4.08 -31.64 -6.14
N ASP A 17 -5.28 -31.30 -6.63
CA ASP A 17 -5.51 -30.21 -7.57
C ASP A 17 -6.14 -28.97 -6.91
N GLU A 18 -6.10 -28.88 -5.58
CA GLU A 18 -6.59 -27.70 -4.85
C GLU A 18 -5.52 -26.60 -4.78
N SER A 19 -5.91 -25.38 -5.15
CA SER A 19 -5.06 -24.20 -5.07
C SER A 19 -4.75 -23.83 -3.62
N ILE A 20 -3.50 -23.49 -3.34
CA ILE A 20 -3.09 -23.02 -2.01
C ILE A 20 -3.46 -21.54 -1.92
N GLY A 21 -4.63 -21.22 -1.35
CA GLY A 21 -5.10 -19.86 -1.03
C GLY A 21 -4.70 -18.77 -2.05
N GLN A 22 -3.54 -18.16 -1.82
CA GLN A 22 -2.95 -17.06 -2.62
C GLN A 22 -2.46 -17.45 -4.03
N THR A 23 -2.43 -18.74 -4.39
CA THR A 23 -2.02 -19.21 -5.74
C THR A 23 -3.20 -19.57 -6.63
N ALA A 24 -4.44 -19.35 -6.17
CA ALA A 24 -5.63 -19.58 -6.98
C ALA A 24 -5.74 -18.52 -8.09
N PRO A 25 -6.17 -18.89 -9.30
CA PRO A 25 -6.50 -17.91 -10.33
C PRO A 25 -7.70 -17.06 -9.88
N GLY A 26 -7.60 -15.73 -10.02
CA GLY A 26 -8.62 -14.78 -9.60
C GLY A 26 -8.00 -13.48 -9.09
N LEU A 27 -8.81 -12.43 -8.94
CA LEU A 27 -8.38 -11.25 -8.19
C LEU A 27 -8.40 -11.59 -6.70
N PRO A 28 -7.45 -11.07 -5.89
CA PRO A 28 -7.55 -11.11 -4.44
C PRO A 28 -8.90 -10.55 -3.97
N ASP A 29 -9.44 -11.14 -2.90
CA ASP A 29 -10.61 -10.60 -2.24
C ASP A 29 -10.21 -9.36 -1.42
N ASP A 30 -10.37 -8.19 -2.04
CA ASP A 30 -10.08 -6.89 -1.43
C ASP A 30 -11.31 -6.28 -0.72
N SER A 31 -12.36 -7.07 -0.44
CA SER A 31 -13.59 -6.60 0.24
C SER A 31 -13.41 -6.30 1.74
N SER A 32 -12.17 -6.32 2.22
CA SER A 32 -11.83 -6.05 3.63
C SER A 32 -12.35 -4.68 4.09
N ARG A 33 -12.74 -4.61 5.37
CA ARG A 33 -13.18 -3.36 5.99
C ARG A 33 -12.00 -2.39 6.09
N SER A 34 -12.24 -1.13 5.73
CA SER A 34 -11.28 -0.06 5.97
C SER A 34 -10.83 -0.03 7.44
N PRO A 35 -9.55 0.23 7.72
CA PRO A 35 -9.09 0.38 9.09
C PRO A 35 -9.82 1.55 9.76
N ASP A 36 -10.27 1.35 10.99
CA ASP A 36 -10.80 2.43 11.81
C ASP A 36 -9.61 3.33 12.21
N VAL A 37 -9.62 4.59 11.79
CA VAL A 37 -8.56 5.57 12.07
C VAL A 37 -9.07 6.56 13.10
N ASP A 38 -8.32 6.76 14.19
CA ASP A 38 -8.64 7.75 15.21
C ASP A 38 -7.97 9.11 14.95
N ASP A 39 -8.45 10.16 15.62
CA ASP A 39 -7.92 11.52 15.44
C ASP A 39 -6.42 11.63 15.81
N ARG A 40 -5.94 10.79 16.75
CA ARG A 40 -4.53 10.79 17.17
C ARG A 40 -3.64 10.22 16.07
N ASP A 41 -4.12 9.20 15.35
CA ASP A 41 -3.46 8.65 14.18
C ASP A 41 -3.37 9.68 13.05
N VAL A 42 -4.45 10.42 12.82
CA VAL A 42 -4.46 11.53 11.85
C VAL A 42 -3.44 12.60 12.23
N GLU A 43 -3.40 13.04 13.49
CA GLU A 43 -2.42 14.03 13.96
C GLU A 43 -0.97 13.53 13.87
N ARG A 44 -0.72 12.26 14.19
CA ARG A 44 0.59 11.64 14.06
C ARG A 44 1.07 11.65 12.62
N VAL A 45 0.20 11.30 11.67
CA VAL A 45 0.52 11.32 10.24
C VAL A 45 0.74 12.74 9.74
N LYS A 46 -0.12 13.71 10.13
CA LYS A 46 0.05 15.12 9.77
C LYS A 46 1.40 15.66 10.18
N ARG A 47 1.87 15.39 11.41
CA ARG A 47 3.22 15.80 11.86
C ARG A 47 4.32 15.26 10.95
N LYS A 48 4.27 13.97 10.60
CA LYS A 48 5.26 13.34 9.69
C LYS A 48 5.25 13.94 8.29
N ILE A 49 4.10 14.41 7.79
CA ILE A 49 3.97 15.05 6.47
C ILE A 49 4.41 16.51 6.51
N VAL A 50 4.18 17.24 7.61
CA VAL A 50 4.61 18.64 7.72
C VAL A 50 6.12 18.76 7.88
N ASP A 51 6.75 17.77 8.51
CA ASP A 51 8.23 17.64 8.57
C ASP A 51 8.83 17.06 7.28
N ASP A 52 8.05 16.90 6.20
CA ASP A 52 8.50 16.36 4.92
C ASP A 52 9.40 17.40 4.18
N PRO A 53 10.61 17.00 3.75
CA PRO A 53 11.46 17.78 2.85
C PRO A 53 10.73 18.42 1.66
N ARG A 54 9.66 17.78 1.17
CA ARG A 54 8.83 18.29 0.07
C ARG A 54 8.09 19.59 0.39
N ALA A 55 7.62 19.76 1.62
CA ALA A 55 6.92 20.98 2.05
C ALA A 55 7.88 22.17 2.14
N ARG A 56 9.11 21.93 2.60
CA ARG A 56 10.18 22.92 2.61
C ARG A 56 10.59 23.32 1.19
N LEU A 57 10.83 22.33 0.32
CA LEU A 57 11.18 22.57 -1.07
C LEU A 57 10.11 23.40 -1.80
N LYS A 58 8.82 23.14 -1.55
CA LYS A 58 7.74 23.91 -2.14
C LYS A 58 7.81 25.40 -1.74
N LYS A 59 8.07 25.69 -0.46
CA LYS A 59 8.25 27.08 0.01
C LYS A 59 9.44 27.77 -0.66
N GLU A 60 10.58 27.08 -0.75
CA GLU A 60 11.78 27.61 -1.40
C GLU A 60 11.54 27.92 -2.89
N VAL A 61 10.83 27.04 -3.61
CA VAL A 61 10.45 27.28 -5.01
C VAL A 61 9.49 28.47 -5.13
N ASP A 62 8.47 28.54 -4.29
CA ASP A 62 7.50 29.65 -4.29
C ASP A 62 8.18 31.00 -4.00
N GLU A 63 9.19 31.03 -3.13
CA GLU A 63 10.01 32.21 -2.85
C GLU A 63 10.91 32.58 -4.03
N ALA A 64 11.55 31.60 -4.66
CA ALA A 64 12.39 31.81 -5.84
C ALA A 64 11.60 32.40 -7.03
N ILE A 65 10.38 31.90 -7.26
CA ILE A 65 9.48 32.42 -8.30
C ILE A 65 9.14 33.89 -8.02
N LYS A 66 8.71 34.22 -6.78
CA LYS A 66 8.39 35.61 -6.39
C LYS A 66 9.60 36.55 -6.49
N ALA A 67 10.79 36.06 -6.16
CA ALA A 67 12.01 36.84 -6.28
C ALA A 67 12.35 37.11 -7.76
N SER A 68 12.17 36.12 -8.64
CA SER A 68 12.34 36.26 -10.08
C SER A 68 11.36 37.27 -10.67
N GLU A 69 10.08 37.20 -10.29
CA GLU A 69 9.05 38.14 -10.75
C GLU A 69 9.35 39.58 -10.32
N ARG A 70 9.91 39.78 -9.11
CA ARG A 70 10.24 41.11 -8.58
C ARG A 70 11.55 41.69 -9.14
N GLY A 71 12.47 40.86 -9.64
CA GLY A 71 13.75 41.28 -10.22
C GLY A 71 13.73 41.54 -11.73
N SER A 72 12.55 41.53 -12.36
CA SER A 72 12.38 41.66 -13.82
C SER A 72 12.10 43.11 -14.29
N GLU A 73 12.43 44.13 -13.49
CA GLU A 73 12.42 45.55 -13.90
C GLU A 73 13.81 46.06 -14.29
#